data_AF-A0A941SV05-F1
#
_entry.id   AF-A0A941SV05-F1
#
_cell.length_a   1.000
_cell.length_b   1.000
_cell.length_c   1.000
_cell.angle_alpha   90.00
_cell.angle_beta   90.00
_cell.angle_gamma   90.00
#
_symmetry.space_group_name_H-M   'P 1'
#
loop_
_entity.id
_entity.type
_entity.pdbx_description
1 polymer ?
#
loop_
_entity_poly.entity_id
_entity_poly.type
_entity_poly.pdbx_seq_one_letter_code
_entity_poly.pdbx_strand_id
1 'polypeptide(L)' 'GATRLSNLLINTGHGTLGWTMAAGSGKLVADLTLGHRPDISTDGLGLGRYSKQSVSRLTGAGQRPVHA' A
#
# COMPACT_ATOMS: atom_id res chain seq x y z
N GLY A 1 -2.34 -8.40 -0.07
CA GLY A 1 -2.35 -7.02 -0.58
C GLY A 1 -1.66 -6.92 -1.92
N ALA A 2 -2.14 -6.01 -2.78
CA ALA A 2 -1.58 -5.77 -4.09
C ALA A 2 -0.19 -5.13 -4.03
N THR A 3 0.64 -5.44 -5.02
CA THR A 3 1.99 -4.88 -5.17
C THR A 3 2.08 -4.04 -6.45
N ARG A 4 3.24 -3.42 -6.70
CA ARG A 4 3.51 -2.73 -7.98
C ARG A 4 3.73 -3.70 -9.14
N LEU A 5 3.95 -4.98 -8.84
CA LEU A 5 4.14 -6.02 -9.84
C LEU A 5 2.78 -6.62 -10.20
N SER A 6 2.54 -6.79 -11.50
CA SER A 6 1.34 -7.48 -11.98
C SER A 6 1.33 -8.93 -11.50
N ASN A 7 0.12 -9.44 -11.21
CA ASN A 7 -0.11 -10.82 -10.79
C ASN A 7 0.64 -11.24 -9.52
N LEU A 8 1.08 -10.30 -8.67
CA LEU A 8 1.69 -10.57 -7.39
C LEU A 8 0.89 -9.98 -6.23
N LEU A 9 0.38 -10.86 -5.37
CA LEU A 9 -0.28 -10.55 -4.11
C LEU A 9 0.57 -11.05 -2.94
N ILE A 10 0.65 -10.26 -1.87
CA ILE A 10 1.39 -10.64 -0.66
C ILE A 10 0.43 -10.76 0.53
N ASN A 11 0.42 -11.92 1.20
CA ASN A 11 -0.35 -12.18 2.42
C ASN A 11 0.56 -12.27 3.65
N THR A 12 1.11 -11.14 4.10
CA THR A 12 2.07 -11.10 5.22
C THR A 12 1.81 -9.93 6.15
N GLY A 13 2.56 -9.85 7.25
CA GLY A 13 2.51 -8.74 8.20
C GLY A 13 1.51 -8.91 9.34
N HIS A 14 1.03 -10.12 9.58
CA HIS A 14 0.03 -10.44 10.61
C HIS A 14 0.58 -10.53 12.05
N GLY A 15 1.91 -10.56 12.21
CA GLY A 15 2.56 -10.73 13.51
C GLY A 15 2.18 -12.03 14.22
N THR A 16 2.07 -12.00 15.54
CA THR A 16 1.71 -13.17 16.38
C THR A 16 0.26 -13.63 16.20
N LEU A 17 -0.60 -12.78 15.64
CA LEU A 17 -2.01 -13.09 15.35
C LEU A 17 -2.22 -13.78 14.00
N GLY A 18 -1.15 -14.20 13.33
CA GLY A 18 -1.21 -14.85 12.01
C GLY A 18 -2.14 -16.06 11.96
N TRP A 19 -2.13 -16.91 12.99
CA TRP A 19 -3.03 -18.07 13.08
C TRP A 19 -4.49 -17.65 13.17
N THR A 20 -4.80 -16.71 14.07
CA THR A 20 -6.16 -16.20 14.28
C THR A 20 -6.74 -15.57 13.01
N MET A 21 -5.91 -14.90 12.21
CA MET A 21 -6.36 -14.20 11.00
C MET A 21 -6.22 -15.03 9.71
N ALA A 22 -5.70 -16.25 9.78
CA ALA A 22 -5.32 -17.03 8.60
C ALA A 22 -6.49 -17.26 7.63
N ALA A 23 -7.65 -17.71 8.15
CA ALA A 23 -8.82 -18.00 7.31
C ALA A 23 -9.38 -16.72 6.66
N GLY A 24 -9.49 -15.62 7.42
CA GLY A 24 -10.01 -14.35 6.93
C GLY A 24 -9.09 -13.70 5.88
N SER A 25 -7.78 -13.64 6.15
CA SER A 25 -6.82 -13.06 5.21
C SER A 25 -6.64 -13.94 3.96
N GLY A 26 -6.71 -15.26 4.11
CA GLY A 26 -6.72 -16.21 3.00
C GLY A 26 -7.91 -16.01 2.08
N LYS A 27 -9.13 -15.88 2.63
CA LYS A 27 -10.32 -15.56 1.84
C LYS A 27 -10.16 -14.26 1.06
N LEU A 28 -9.71 -13.18 1.71
CA LEU A 28 -9.47 -11.90 1.05
C LEU A 28 -8.51 -12.03 -0.14
N VAL A 29 -7.43 -12.80 0.00
CA VAL A 29 -6.46 -13.00 -1.09
C VAL A 29 -7.06 -13.82 -2.22
N ALA A 30 -7.87 -14.83 -1.92
CA ALA A 30 -8.58 -15.63 -2.92
C ALA A 30 -9.57 -14.76 -3.72
N ASP A 31 -10.36 -13.92 -3.04
CA ASP A 31 -11.30 -13.00 -3.69
C ASP A 31 -10.56 -12.04 -4.64
N LEU A 32 -9.45 -11.44 -4.18
CA LEU A 32 -8.61 -10.59 -5.03
C LEU A 32 -8.00 -11.32 -6.22
N THR A 33 -7.65 -12.60 -6.05
CA THR A 33 -7.06 -13.42 -7.12
C THR A 33 -8.11 -13.76 -8.18
N LEU A 34 -9.34 -14.05 -7.77
CA LEU A 34 -10.45 -14.41 -8.65
C LEU A 34 -11.21 -13.20 -9.20
N GLY A 35 -10.86 -11.98 -8.79
CA GLY A 35 -11.57 -10.77 -9.17
C GLY A 35 -12.93 -10.61 -8.50
N HIS A 36 -13.18 -11.32 -7.40
CA HIS A 36 -14.36 -11.16 -6.58
C HIS A 36 -14.23 -9.92 -5.69
N ARG A 37 -15.37 -9.32 -5.33
CA ARG A 37 -15.40 -8.23 -4.34
C ARG A 37 -15.15 -8.82 -2.94
N PRO A 38 -14.09 -8.41 -2.22
CA PRO A 38 -13.86 -8.91 -0.85
C PRO A 38 -14.92 -8.41 0.14
N ASP A 39 -15.23 -9.23 1.14
CA ASP A 39 -16.15 -8.88 2.23
C ASP A 39 -15.57 -7.81 3.18
N ILE A 40 -14.23 -7.78 3.32
CA ILE A 40 -13.51 -6.85 4.19
C ILE A 40 -12.75 -5.82 3.35
N SER A 41 -12.73 -4.56 3.81
CA SER A 41 -12.01 -3.51 3.09
C SER A 41 -10.50 -3.78 3.07
N THR A 42 -9.89 -3.56 1.91
CA THR A 42 -8.44 -3.64 1.70
C THR A 42 -7.71 -2.33 2.03
N ASP A 43 -8.44 -1.27 2.36
CA ASP A 43 -7.88 0.05 2.59
C ASP A 43 -6.87 0.03 3.73
N GLY A 44 -5.72 0.66 3.50
CA GLY A 44 -4.63 0.70 4.48
C GLY A 44 -3.87 -0.62 4.68
N LEU A 45 -4.30 -1.75 4.09
CA LEU A 45 -3.57 -3.03 4.14
C LEU A 45 -2.49 -3.14 3.04
N GLY A 46 -2.55 -2.28 2.03
CA GLY A 46 -1.60 -2.25 0.91
C GLY A 46 -0.24 -1.64 1.27
N LEU A 47 0.76 -1.88 0.41
CA LEU A 47 2.12 -1.33 0.57
C LEU A 47 2.16 0.21 0.53
N GLY A 48 1.13 0.87 0.00
CA GLY A 48 1.00 2.32 -0.03
C GLY A 48 1.14 2.98 1.35
N ARG A 49 0.75 2.29 2.43
CA ARG A 49 0.92 2.76 3.82
C ARG A 49 2.37 3.03 4.22
N TYR A 50 3.32 2.38 3.56
CA TYR A 50 4.75 2.53 3.81
C TYR A 50 5.46 3.37 2.75
N SER A 51 4.72 3.87 1.75
CA SER A 51 5.27 4.78 0.78
C SER A 51 5.62 6.08 1.49
N LYS A 52 6.92 6.38 1.63
CA LYS A 52 7.36 7.72 2.00
C LYS A 52 6.83 8.66 0.92
N GLN A 53 5.97 9.59 1.29
CA GLN A 53 5.65 10.72 0.44
C GLN A 53 6.99 11.43 0.20
N SER A 54 7.54 11.31 -1.01
CA SER A 54 8.69 12.13 -1.39
C SER A 54 8.17 13.57 -1.37
N VAL A 55 8.48 14.31 -0.31
CA VAL A 55 8.27 15.76 -0.28
C VAL A 55 9.02 16.29 -1.50
N SER A 56 8.29 16.64 -2.55
CA SER A 56 8.86 17.30 -3.72
C SER A 56 9.29 18.70 -3.27
N ARG A 57 10.49 18.81 -2.72
CA ARG A 57 11.15 20.09 -2.45
C ARG A 57 11.90 20.51 -3.71
N LEU A 58 11.19 20.69 -4.82
CA LEU A 58 11.76 21.19 -6.08
C LEU A 58 10.91 22.27 -6.77
N THR A 59 10.08 23.01 -6.04
CA THR A 59 9.58 24.32 -6.51
C THR A 59 10.13 25.43 -5.64
N GLY A 60 11.36 25.82 -5.96
CA GLY A 60 12.05 26.98 -5.39
C GLY A 60 13.34 27.32 -6.13
N ALA A 61 13.43 26.97 -7.42
CA ALA A 61 14.47 27.51 -8.29
C ALA A 61 14.03 28.90 -8.76
N GLY A 62 14.73 29.94 -8.29
CA GLY A 62 14.72 31.26 -8.93
C GLY A 62 14.11 32.42 -8.15
N GLN A 63 14.78 32.87 -7.08
CA GLN A 63 14.74 34.29 -6.70
C GLN A 63 16.18 34.76 -6.45
N ARG A 64 16.76 35.43 -7.46
CA ARG A 64 17.95 36.26 -7.27
C ARG A 64 17.50 37.52 -6.51
N PRO A 65 18.19 37.96 -5.45
CA PRO A 65 17.88 39.25 -4.85
C PRO A 65 18.27 40.34 -5.86
N VAL A 66 17.27 41.11 -6.30
CA VAL A 66 17.45 42.41 -6.94
C VAL A 66 17.18 43.46 -5.85
N HIS A 67 18.02 44.52 -5.84
CA HIS A 67 18.10 45.71 -4.95
C HIS A 67 19.49 45.74 -4.29
N ALA A 68 20.48 46.44 -4.87
CA ALA A 68 20.67 47.90 -4.93
C ALA A 68 20.98 48.47 -3.55
#